data_AF-A0A7W9SFB0-F1
#
_entry.id   AF-A0A7W9SFB0-F1
#
_cell.length_a   1.000
_cell.length_b   1.000
_cell.length_c   1.000
_cell.angle_alpha   90.00
_cell.angle_beta   90.00
_cell.angle_gamma   90.00
#
_symmetry.space_group_name_H-M   'P 1'
#
loop_
_entity.id
_entity.type
_entity.pdbx_description
1 polymer ?
#
loop_
_entity_poly.entity_id
_entity_poly.type
_entity_poly.pdbx_seq_one_letter_code
_entity_poly.pdbx_strand_id
1 'polypeptide(L)'
;MKKRFGVALVLSMAMVLGACGAKQQAESVKGTEQKGTEASTAAKEESKEADSKADAGEGKTYKVGILKFMDHPSLNQIEDSLCEELDSLSESSGAKYEYKEYRLNGQGDASVLNQMTAQLIADDVDVIVPIATPAIQVVQSQTEGKNIPIVFSAASDPVSAKLVDSMEKPGGNITGTSDFLNTDAIMDLIFAQNPEAKKIGLLYSKSENSSQQPIAAAKKYLADKGVEVVEKTGTTTDEVSQAVDALIAEKVDAIFTPTDNTIQKAELSFYEKLIKAKIPHYGGADSFALNGAFAGYGVDYVQLGKATADMVDEVLRQGKDTATLPVQTFDNGIATVNTETAEKLGYSLDKIKEAFKPFCTKIVEIKTEKEFKS
;
A
#
# COMPACT_ATOMS: atom_id res chain seq x y z
N MET A 1 2.87 -54.52 -32.79
CA MET A 1 1.94 -55.48 -32.15
C MET A 1 0.56 -54.83 -32.01
N LYS A 2 -0.47 -55.67 -31.84
CA LYS A 2 -1.83 -55.41 -31.29
C LYS A 2 -1.90 -54.17 -30.34
N LYS A 3 -2.92 -53.29 -30.31
CA LYS A 3 -4.29 -53.23 -30.91
C LYS A 3 -4.58 -51.75 -31.38
N ARG A 4 -5.72 -51.19 -31.88
CA ARG A 4 -7.17 -51.49 -32.12
C ARG A 4 -8.12 -51.61 -30.90
N PHE A 5 -9.29 -50.98 -30.77
CA PHE A 5 -10.17 -50.06 -31.53
C PHE A 5 -10.69 -49.01 -30.50
N GLY A 6 -11.60 -48.04 -30.73
CA GLY A 6 -12.44 -47.64 -31.87
C GLY A 6 -13.48 -46.58 -31.42
N VAL A 7 -14.18 -45.93 -32.37
CA VAL A 7 -15.16 -44.85 -32.11
C VAL A 7 -16.59 -45.40 -31.94
N ALA A 8 -17.42 -44.77 -31.11
CA ALA A 8 -18.88 -44.88 -31.13
C ALA A 8 -19.55 -43.57 -30.65
N LEU A 9 -20.73 -43.25 -31.20
CA LEU A 9 -21.49 -42.02 -30.95
C LEU A 9 -23.00 -42.34 -30.98
N VAL A 10 -23.72 -42.02 -29.91
CA VAL A 10 -25.20 -42.01 -29.78
C VAL A 10 -25.53 -40.90 -28.77
N LEU A 11 -26.16 -39.78 -29.13
CA LEU A 11 -27.53 -39.50 -29.58
C LEU A 11 -28.58 -39.49 -28.46
N SER A 12 -29.36 -38.40 -28.46
CA SER A 12 -30.40 -37.95 -27.53
C SER A 12 -31.51 -38.94 -27.17
N MET A 13 -32.12 -38.76 -25.99
CA MET A 13 -33.53 -39.05 -25.74
C MET A 13 -34.17 -37.92 -24.93
N ALA A 14 -35.41 -37.55 -25.27
CA ALA A 14 -36.18 -36.52 -24.58
C ALA A 14 -37.59 -37.06 -24.26
N MET A 15 -38.20 -36.53 -23.19
CA MET A 15 -39.63 -36.67 -22.92
C MET A 15 -40.20 -35.32 -22.44
N VAL A 16 -41.52 -35.16 -22.59
CA VAL A 16 -42.24 -33.89 -22.49
C VAL A 16 -43.57 -34.11 -21.76
N LEU A 17 -44.12 -33.03 -21.20
CA LEU A 17 -45.53 -32.74 -20.85
C LEU A 17 -45.81 -32.49 -19.36
N GLY A 18 -46.63 -31.46 -19.11
CA GLY A 18 -47.01 -30.96 -17.78
C GLY A 18 -47.27 -29.45 -17.82
N ALA A 19 -48.41 -29.03 -18.40
CA ALA A 19 -48.67 -27.62 -18.74
C ALA A 19 -50.03 -27.09 -18.23
N CYS A 20 -50.00 -25.89 -17.63
CA CYS A 20 -51.05 -24.87 -17.46
C CYS A 20 -50.30 -23.57 -17.04
N GLY A 21 -50.60 -22.34 -17.47
CA GLY A 21 -51.75 -21.78 -18.20
C GLY A 21 -52.83 -21.28 -17.23
N ALA A 22 -53.31 -20.03 -17.24
CA ALA A 22 -53.02 -18.78 -17.98
C ALA A 22 -53.37 -17.59 -17.02
N LYS A 23 -52.74 -16.39 -17.00
CA LYS A 23 -52.65 -15.29 -17.98
C LYS A 23 -54.00 -14.67 -18.42
N GLN A 24 -54.44 -13.59 -17.75
CA GLN A 24 -55.30 -12.46 -18.20
C GLN A 24 -55.61 -11.55 -16.99
N GLN A 25 -55.95 -10.26 -17.08
CA GLN A 25 -55.85 -9.25 -18.15
C GLN A 25 -55.77 -7.84 -17.49
N ALA A 26 -55.33 -6.81 -18.23
CA ALA A 26 -55.39 -5.42 -17.77
C ALA A 26 -56.69 -4.74 -18.24
N GLU A 27 -57.24 -3.82 -17.44
CA GLU A 27 -57.99 -2.67 -17.94
C GLU A 27 -58.03 -1.51 -16.92
N SER A 28 -58.39 -0.32 -17.38
CA SER A 28 -58.40 0.92 -16.59
C SER A 28 -59.81 1.51 -16.51
N VAL A 29 -60.10 2.33 -15.49
CA VAL A 29 -60.99 3.50 -15.62
C VAL A 29 -60.87 4.46 -14.43
N LYS A 30 -61.35 5.69 -14.64
CA LYS A 30 -61.28 6.90 -13.79
C LYS A 30 -61.96 6.74 -12.41
N GLY A 31 -61.50 7.51 -11.42
CA GLY A 31 -62.18 7.67 -10.11
C GLY A 31 -63.20 8.81 -10.08
N THR A 32 -63.70 9.14 -8.87
CA THR A 32 -64.45 10.37 -8.50
C THR A 32 -64.29 10.64 -6.99
N GLU A 33 -64.46 11.88 -6.53
CA GLU A 33 -64.35 12.32 -5.12
C GLU A 33 -65.66 12.15 -4.30
N GLN A 34 -65.54 11.98 -2.98
CA GLN A 34 -66.30 12.65 -1.89
C GLN A 34 -65.79 12.08 -0.54
N LYS A 35 -65.36 12.80 0.52
CA LYS A 35 -65.63 14.14 1.11
C LYS A 35 -66.74 14.14 2.18
N GLY A 36 -66.33 14.40 3.42
CA GLY A 36 -67.12 14.30 4.67
C GLY A 36 -66.21 13.91 5.84
N THR A 37 -65.33 14.79 6.34
CA THR A 37 -65.61 15.93 7.24
C THR A 37 -65.87 15.50 8.68
N GLU A 38 -64.83 15.59 9.51
CA GLU A 38 -64.94 16.06 10.90
C GLU A 38 -63.60 16.71 11.29
N ALA A 39 -63.61 17.66 12.23
CA ALA A 39 -62.44 18.48 12.55
C ALA A 39 -62.38 18.82 14.04
N SER A 40 -61.21 18.61 14.67
CA SER A 40 -60.90 19.19 15.97
C SER A 40 -59.39 19.39 16.15
N THR A 41 -59.05 20.57 16.68
CA THR A 41 -57.88 20.86 17.54
C THR A 41 -56.51 20.29 17.17
N ALA A 42 -55.59 21.18 16.78
CA ALA A 42 -54.17 20.86 16.67
C ALA A 42 -53.51 20.57 18.02
N ALA A 43 -52.59 19.60 18.03
CA ALA A 43 -51.48 19.54 18.97
C ALA A 43 -50.18 19.51 18.15
N LYS A 44 -49.15 20.27 18.58
CA LYS A 44 -47.79 20.01 18.12
C LYS A 44 -47.25 18.84 18.93
N GLU A 45 -47.06 17.69 18.31
CA GLU A 45 -46.10 16.72 18.83
C GLU A 45 -44.73 17.08 18.27
N GLU A 46 -43.79 17.37 19.17
CA GLU A 46 -42.39 17.56 18.81
C GLU A 46 -41.80 16.19 18.47
N SER A 47 -41.59 15.94 17.18
CA SER A 47 -40.77 14.83 16.73
C SER A 47 -39.35 15.06 17.26
N LYS A 48 -39.03 14.42 18.39
CA LYS A 48 -37.67 14.40 18.92
C LYS A 48 -36.76 13.76 17.89
N GLU A 49 -36.00 14.59 17.19
CA GLU A 49 -34.71 14.17 16.67
C GLU A 49 -33.92 13.65 17.88
N ALA A 50 -33.66 12.35 17.90
CA ALA A 50 -32.73 11.78 18.85
C ALA A 50 -31.33 12.19 18.41
N ASP A 51 -30.91 13.39 18.83
CA ASP A 51 -29.53 13.84 18.79
C ASP A 51 -28.70 12.93 19.72
N SER A 52 -28.44 11.72 19.24
CA SER A 52 -27.46 10.83 19.82
C SER A 52 -26.09 11.38 19.44
N LYS A 53 -25.67 12.43 20.15
CA LYS A 53 -24.26 12.65 20.44
C LYS A 53 -23.69 11.32 20.90
N ALA A 54 -22.91 10.69 20.04
CA ALA A 54 -22.13 9.53 20.41
C ALA A 54 -21.25 9.92 21.60
N ASP A 55 -21.22 9.07 22.61
CA ASP A 55 -20.26 9.16 23.71
C ASP A 55 -18.84 9.01 23.13
N ALA A 56 -18.20 10.15 22.89
CA ALA A 56 -17.16 10.33 21.87
C ALA A 56 -15.77 9.79 22.25
N GLY A 57 -15.75 8.79 23.13
CA GLY A 57 -14.56 8.09 23.63
C GLY A 57 -13.75 8.86 24.67
N GLU A 58 -14.26 9.99 25.17
CA GLU A 58 -13.61 10.80 26.19
C GLU A 58 -13.40 9.96 27.47
N GLY A 59 -12.15 9.73 27.85
CA GLY A 59 -11.75 8.85 28.96
C GLY A 59 -11.68 7.35 28.65
N LYS A 60 -11.88 6.91 27.39
CA LYS A 60 -11.65 5.50 26.99
C LYS A 60 -10.17 5.27 26.68
N THR A 61 -9.64 4.14 27.15
CA THR A 61 -8.36 3.59 26.70
C THR A 61 -8.62 2.65 25.53
N TYR A 62 -7.76 2.72 24.51
CA TYR A 62 -7.69 1.83 23.36
C TYR A 62 -6.29 1.26 23.24
N LYS A 63 -6.15 -0.07 23.13
CA LYS A 63 -4.88 -0.73 22.86
C LYS A 63 -4.62 -0.80 21.36
N VAL A 64 -3.48 -0.27 20.90
CA VAL A 64 -3.12 -0.21 19.48
C VAL A 64 -1.88 -1.07 19.24
N GLY A 65 -2.07 -2.26 18.69
CA GLY A 65 -0.96 -3.17 18.37
C GLY A 65 -0.27 -2.76 17.08
N ILE A 66 0.98 -2.29 17.15
CA ILE A 66 1.75 -1.90 15.97
C ILE A 66 2.70 -3.05 15.61
N LEU A 67 2.65 -3.56 14.38
CA LEU A 67 3.55 -4.63 13.92
C LEU A 67 4.29 -4.22 12.64
N LYS A 68 5.52 -3.74 12.81
CA LYS A 68 6.40 -3.34 11.71
C LYS A 68 7.11 -4.55 11.10
N PHE A 69 7.21 -4.63 9.77
CA PHE A 69 7.89 -5.75 9.10
C PHE A 69 9.37 -5.88 9.51
N MET A 70 10.13 -4.78 9.45
CA MET A 70 11.55 -4.70 9.80
C MET A 70 11.97 -3.24 10.02
N ASP A 71 13.18 -3.01 10.55
CA ASP A 71 13.78 -1.67 10.58
C ASP A 71 14.44 -1.30 9.25
N HIS A 72 13.97 -0.20 8.66
CA HIS A 72 14.67 0.63 7.67
C HIS A 72 14.01 2.02 7.65
N PRO A 73 14.64 3.07 7.07
CA PRO A 73 14.25 4.46 7.35
C PRO A 73 12.77 4.78 7.09
N SER A 74 12.17 4.35 5.97
CA SER A 74 10.75 4.64 5.70
C SER A 74 9.82 3.97 6.71
N LEU A 75 10.05 2.70 7.11
CA LEU A 75 9.14 2.06 8.07
C LEU A 75 9.29 2.63 9.48
N ASN A 76 10.50 3.07 9.86
CA ASN A 76 10.72 3.79 11.12
C ASN A 76 10.00 5.15 11.09
N GLN A 77 10.13 5.90 10.00
CA GLN A 77 9.46 7.19 9.80
C GLN A 77 7.93 7.09 9.81
N ILE A 78 7.34 6.04 9.22
CA ILE A 78 5.91 5.72 9.36
C ILE A 78 5.57 5.44 10.82
N GLU A 79 6.30 4.54 11.47
CA GLU A 79 6.02 4.05 12.82
C GLU A 79 6.12 5.17 13.87
N ASP A 80 7.16 6.00 13.82
CA ASP A 80 7.35 7.12 14.73
C ASP A 80 6.33 8.23 14.46
N SER A 81 6.04 8.56 13.19
CA SER A 81 5.01 9.57 12.88
C SER A 81 3.58 9.11 13.19
N LEU A 82 3.31 7.80 13.17
CA LEU A 82 2.07 7.19 13.68
C LEU A 82 2.02 7.34 15.21
N CYS A 83 3.12 7.04 15.90
CA CYS A 83 3.22 7.18 17.36
C CYS A 83 3.01 8.63 17.84
N GLU A 84 3.65 9.61 17.17
CA GLU A 84 3.49 11.04 17.48
C GLU A 84 2.04 11.52 17.29
N GLU A 85 1.35 11.02 16.27
CA GLU A 85 -0.05 11.38 16.02
C GLU A 85 -1.00 10.66 16.98
N LEU A 86 -0.75 9.40 17.37
CA LEU A 86 -1.53 8.72 18.40
C LEU A 86 -1.41 9.37 19.79
N ASP A 87 -0.23 9.91 20.14
CA ASP A 87 -0.07 10.74 21.34
C ASP A 87 -0.83 12.08 21.18
N SER A 88 -0.75 12.74 20.02
CA SER A 88 -1.48 14.00 19.73
C SER A 88 -3.00 13.84 19.71
N LEU A 89 -3.51 12.73 19.19
CA LEU A 89 -4.91 12.33 19.20
C LEU A 89 -5.37 11.98 20.63
N SER A 90 -4.49 11.44 21.48
CA SER A 90 -4.79 11.24 22.90
C SER A 90 -4.95 12.58 23.64
N GLU A 91 -4.05 13.54 23.41
CA GLU A 91 -4.15 14.88 24.02
C GLU A 91 -5.38 15.68 23.55
N SER A 92 -5.78 15.53 22.28
CA SER A 92 -6.84 16.35 21.66
C SER A 92 -8.25 15.75 21.70
N SER A 93 -8.39 14.42 21.72
CA SER A 93 -9.70 13.75 21.77
C SER A 93 -10.17 13.38 23.18
N GLY A 94 -9.25 13.35 24.15
CA GLY A 94 -9.50 12.86 25.51
C GLY A 94 -9.62 11.33 25.64
N ALA A 95 -9.51 10.58 24.54
CA ALA A 95 -9.23 9.14 24.59
C ALA A 95 -7.73 8.90 24.89
N LYS A 96 -7.34 7.64 25.12
CA LYS A 96 -5.95 7.25 25.33
C LYS A 96 -5.56 6.09 24.42
N TYR A 97 -4.63 6.31 23.50
CA TYR A 97 -4.08 5.28 22.62
C TYR A 97 -2.85 4.62 23.25
N GLU A 98 -3.04 3.47 23.89
CA GLU A 98 -1.97 2.65 24.46
C GLU A 98 -1.34 1.77 23.37
N TYR A 99 -0.26 2.26 22.76
CA TYR A 99 0.54 1.51 21.78
C TYR A 99 1.90 1.05 22.31
N LYS A 100 2.40 1.67 23.40
CA LYS A 100 3.81 1.60 23.81
C LYS A 100 4.26 0.22 24.31
N GLU A 101 3.36 -0.61 24.83
CA GLU A 101 3.63 -2.01 25.20
C GLU A 101 3.39 -3.00 24.04
N TYR A 102 2.75 -2.54 22.96
CA TYR A 102 2.31 -3.34 21.82
C TYR A 102 3.00 -2.95 20.49
N ARG A 103 4.10 -2.19 20.57
CA ARG A 103 4.98 -1.83 19.42
C ARG A 103 5.97 -2.96 19.18
N LEU A 104 5.71 -3.77 18.16
CA LEU A 104 6.43 -5.01 17.84
C LEU A 104 7.04 -4.98 16.44
N ASN A 105 8.09 -5.78 16.25
CA ASN A 105 8.90 -5.78 15.03
C ASN A 105 9.15 -7.21 14.54
N GLY A 106 8.81 -7.48 13.28
CA GLY A 106 8.97 -8.77 12.62
C GLY A 106 10.40 -9.12 12.23
N GLN A 107 11.36 -8.21 12.35
CA GLN A 107 12.79 -8.36 12.02
C GLN A 107 13.10 -8.73 10.55
N GLY A 108 12.08 -8.75 9.69
CA GLY A 108 12.14 -9.28 8.32
C GLY A 108 11.78 -10.76 8.19
N ASP A 109 11.34 -11.41 9.27
CA ASP A 109 11.07 -12.85 9.31
C ASP A 109 9.57 -13.15 9.50
N ALA A 110 9.06 -14.08 8.68
CA ALA A 110 7.65 -14.45 8.69
C ALA A 110 7.24 -15.24 9.96
N SER A 111 8.14 -16.02 10.57
CA SER A 111 7.84 -16.75 11.81
C SER A 111 7.78 -15.80 13.02
N VAL A 112 8.65 -14.79 13.06
CA VAL A 112 8.59 -13.70 14.07
C VAL A 112 7.31 -12.88 13.88
N LEU A 113 6.96 -12.47 12.66
CA LEU A 113 5.65 -11.83 12.38
C LEU A 113 4.47 -12.68 12.89
N ASN A 114 4.51 -14.00 12.65
CA ASN A 114 3.46 -14.90 13.11
C ASN A 114 3.39 -15.01 14.65
N GLN A 115 4.53 -15.00 15.34
CA GLN A 115 4.59 -14.98 16.80
C GLN A 115 4.05 -13.66 17.37
N MET A 116 4.50 -12.52 16.84
CA MET A 116 4.09 -11.20 17.33
C MET A 116 2.60 -10.94 17.07
N THR A 117 2.07 -11.39 15.92
CA THR A 117 0.62 -11.34 15.64
C THR A 117 -0.17 -12.18 16.66
N ALA A 118 0.29 -13.40 16.96
CA ALA A 118 -0.36 -14.25 17.95
C ALA A 118 -0.29 -13.66 19.37
N GLN A 119 0.79 -12.92 19.71
CA GLN A 119 0.87 -12.16 20.95
C GLN A 119 -0.17 -11.02 20.98
N LEU A 120 -0.23 -10.14 19.98
CA LEU A 120 -1.19 -9.03 19.96
C LEU A 120 -2.64 -9.50 20.10
N ILE A 121 -2.97 -10.66 19.52
CA ILE A 121 -4.29 -11.29 19.64
C ILE A 121 -4.53 -11.86 21.05
N ALA A 122 -3.48 -12.34 21.74
CA ALA A 122 -3.57 -12.85 23.11
C ALA A 122 -3.52 -11.74 24.18
N ASP A 123 -2.96 -10.58 23.84
CA ASP A 123 -2.96 -9.36 24.65
C ASP A 123 -4.29 -8.57 24.56
N ASP A 124 -5.28 -9.09 23.82
CA ASP A 124 -6.60 -8.49 23.55
C ASP A 124 -6.53 -7.01 23.10
N VAL A 125 -5.82 -6.72 22.00
CA VAL A 125 -5.74 -5.34 21.43
C VAL A 125 -6.98 -4.97 20.61
N ASP A 126 -7.35 -3.68 20.64
CA ASP A 126 -8.56 -3.16 19.97
C ASP A 126 -8.38 -2.97 18.45
N VAL A 127 -7.14 -2.80 17.98
CA VAL A 127 -6.77 -2.72 16.55
C VAL A 127 -5.36 -3.28 16.35
N ILE A 128 -5.06 -3.77 15.15
CA ILE A 128 -3.68 -4.03 14.71
C ILE A 128 -3.31 -3.12 13.53
N VAL A 129 -2.16 -2.47 13.63
CA VAL A 129 -1.53 -1.61 12.62
C VAL A 129 -0.29 -2.32 12.06
N PRO A 130 -0.46 -3.19 11.04
CA PRO A 130 0.68 -3.76 10.33
C PRO A 130 1.31 -2.75 9.38
N ILE A 131 2.64 -2.62 9.42
CA ILE A 131 3.41 -1.72 8.56
C ILE A 131 4.20 -2.54 7.53
N ALA A 132 4.00 -2.21 6.25
CA ALA A 132 4.49 -2.87 5.03
C ALA A 132 3.85 -4.24 4.71
N THR A 133 3.60 -4.44 3.41
CA THR A 133 2.84 -5.57 2.82
C THR A 133 3.04 -6.95 3.49
N PRO A 134 4.27 -7.44 3.76
CA PRO A 134 4.47 -8.76 4.37
C PRO A 134 3.91 -8.88 5.81
N ALA A 135 3.96 -7.80 6.60
CA ALA A 135 3.32 -7.77 7.92
C ALA A 135 1.79 -7.79 7.78
N ILE A 136 1.23 -7.05 6.82
CA ILE A 136 -0.21 -6.97 6.59
C ILE A 136 -0.79 -8.35 6.22
N GLN A 137 -0.09 -9.09 5.35
CA GLN A 137 -0.49 -10.44 4.94
C GLN A 137 -0.51 -11.44 6.12
N VAL A 138 0.50 -11.39 7.00
CA VAL A 138 0.52 -12.24 8.21
C VAL A 138 -0.60 -11.84 9.18
N VAL A 139 -0.77 -10.55 9.47
CA VAL A 139 -1.82 -10.07 10.38
C VAL A 139 -3.21 -10.45 9.87
N GLN A 140 -3.50 -10.23 8.58
CA GLN A 140 -4.78 -10.60 7.96
C GLN A 140 -5.05 -12.11 8.08
N SER A 141 -4.09 -12.96 7.68
CA SER A 141 -4.26 -14.42 7.73
C SER A 141 -4.47 -14.99 9.14
N GLN A 142 -4.01 -14.29 10.19
CA GLN A 142 -4.26 -14.70 11.58
C GLN A 142 -5.50 -14.07 12.23
N THR A 143 -6.01 -12.96 11.72
CA THR A 143 -7.17 -12.24 12.28
C THR A 143 -8.49 -12.54 11.55
N GLU A 144 -8.43 -13.27 10.42
CA GLU A 144 -9.61 -13.80 9.73
C GLU A 144 -10.58 -14.47 10.72
N GLY A 145 -11.83 -13.97 10.75
CA GLY A 145 -12.88 -14.46 11.64
C GLY A 145 -12.76 -14.07 13.13
N LYS A 146 -11.77 -13.27 13.53
CA LYS A 146 -11.58 -12.82 14.94
C LYS A 146 -12.20 -11.46 15.28
N ASN A 147 -12.78 -10.76 14.29
CA ASN A 147 -13.38 -9.43 14.43
C ASN A 147 -12.44 -8.31 14.94
N ILE A 148 -11.12 -8.52 14.94
CA ILE A 148 -10.12 -7.49 15.26
C ILE A 148 -9.94 -6.62 14.01
N PRO A 149 -10.15 -5.29 14.09
CA PRO A 149 -9.89 -4.38 12.98
C PRO A 149 -8.40 -4.29 12.64
N ILE A 150 -8.11 -4.13 11.35
CA ILE A 150 -6.78 -3.86 10.81
C ILE A 150 -6.80 -2.49 10.14
N VAL A 151 -5.89 -1.61 10.56
CA VAL A 151 -5.62 -0.33 9.87
C VAL A 151 -4.17 -0.39 9.39
N PHE A 152 -3.96 -0.84 8.16
CA PHE A 152 -2.62 -1.06 7.62
C PHE A 152 -1.90 0.23 7.24
N SER A 153 -0.57 0.15 7.19
CA SER A 153 0.29 1.23 6.71
C SER A 153 1.25 0.76 5.61
N ALA A 154 1.36 1.54 4.53
CA ALA A 154 2.19 1.26 3.36
C ALA A 154 1.90 -0.09 2.68
N ALA A 155 0.67 -0.25 2.19
CA ALA A 155 0.33 -1.30 1.22
C ALA A 155 0.47 -0.76 -0.22
N SER A 156 1.48 -1.21 -0.97
CA SER A 156 1.79 -0.61 -2.29
C SER A 156 0.80 -0.99 -3.40
N ASP A 157 0.15 -2.16 -3.33
CA ASP A 157 -1.04 -2.48 -4.12
C ASP A 157 -1.90 -3.48 -3.32
N PRO A 158 -2.83 -3.01 -2.47
CA PRO A 158 -3.61 -3.88 -1.60
C PRO A 158 -4.66 -4.70 -2.36
N VAL A 159 -5.06 -4.29 -3.57
CA VAL A 159 -6.02 -5.03 -4.40
C VAL A 159 -5.34 -6.21 -5.08
N SER A 160 -4.20 -6.00 -5.75
CA SER A 160 -3.43 -7.09 -6.36
C SER A 160 -2.83 -8.04 -5.31
N ALA A 161 -2.47 -7.53 -4.13
CA ALA A 161 -2.03 -8.33 -2.99
C ALA A 161 -3.18 -9.10 -2.30
N LYS A 162 -4.45 -8.85 -2.69
CA LYS A 162 -5.68 -9.42 -2.12
C LYS A 162 -5.91 -9.11 -0.64
N LEU A 163 -5.40 -7.97 -0.19
CA LEU A 163 -5.66 -7.43 1.14
C LEU A 163 -7.07 -6.84 1.23
N VAL A 164 -7.59 -6.30 0.12
CA VAL A 164 -8.91 -5.62 0.05
C VAL A 164 -9.65 -5.96 -1.25
N ASP A 165 -10.98 -5.92 -1.24
CA ASP A 165 -11.82 -6.09 -2.44
C ASP A 165 -11.65 -4.92 -3.45
N SER A 166 -11.55 -3.69 -2.94
CA SER A 166 -11.32 -2.47 -3.71
C SER A 166 -10.76 -1.35 -2.83
N MET A 167 -10.26 -0.27 -3.43
CA MET A 167 -9.78 0.90 -2.68
C MET A 167 -10.94 1.64 -2.00
N GLU A 168 -12.08 1.77 -2.69
CA GLU A 168 -13.25 2.50 -2.22
C GLU A 168 -14.11 1.72 -1.22
N LYS A 169 -14.00 0.38 -1.22
CA LYS A 169 -14.71 -0.53 -0.31
C LYS A 169 -13.83 -1.75 -0.02
N PRO A 170 -13.16 -1.80 1.14
CA PRO A 170 -12.24 -2.89 1.42
C PRO A 170 -12.90 -4.27 1.62
N GLY A 171 -14.16 -4.31 2.03
CA GLY A 171 -14.97 -5.54 2.10
C GLY A 171 -14.83 -6.40 3.37
N GLY A 172 -13.82 -6.15 4.21
CA GLY A 172 -13.55 -6.97 5.42
C GLY A 172 -13.12 -6.18 6.65
N ASN A 173 -12.51 -6.86 7.62
CA ASN A 173 -11.98 -6.28 8.87
C ASN A 173 -10.71 -5.43 8.67
N ILE A 174 -10.48 -4.89 7.48
CA ILE A 174 -9.20 -4.34 7.03
C ILE A 174 -9.40 -3.10 6.15
N THR A 175 -8.65 -2.04 6.44
CA THR A 175 -8.49 -0.82 5.63
C THR A 175 -7.13 -0.21 5.95
N GLY A 176 -6.78 0.97 5.41
CA GLY A 176 -5.52 1.65 5.76
C GLY A 176 -4.98 2.59 4.70
N THR A 177 -3.66 2.79 4.71
CA THR A 177 -2.94 3.72 3.83
C THR A 177 -2.06 3.00 2.79
N SER A 178 -2.07 3.51 1.55
CA SER A 178 -1.35 2.92 0.42
C SER A 178 -0.26 3.87 -0.11
N ASP A 179 0.95 3.32 -0.30
CA ASP A 179 2.10 3.99 -0.91
C ASP A 179 2.27 3.62 -2.40
N PHE A 180 1.14 3.43 -3.10
CA PHE A 180 1.13 3.00 -4.51
C PHE A 180 2.07 3.83 -5.39
N LEU A 181 2.94 3.14 -6.13
CA LEU A 181 4.07 3.74 -6.83
C LEU A 181 3.75 4.09 -8.29
N ASN A 182 3.78 5.37 -8.64
CA ASN A 182 3.74 5.82 -10.04
C ASN A 182 5.06 5.49 -10.75
N THR A 183 5.17 4.25 -11.20
CA THR A 183 6.37 3.68 -11.83
C THR A 183 6.70 4.35 -13.16
N ASP A 184 5.68 4.72 -13.94
CA ASP A 184 5.87 5.36 -15.25
C ASP A 184 6.60 6.71 -15.10
N ALA A 185 6.30 7.49 -14.06
CA ALA A 185 7.02 8.72 -13.76
C ALA A 185 8.50 8.47 -13.42
N ILE A 186 8.83 7.39 -12.71
CA ILE A 186 10.24 7.01 -12.42
C ILE A 186 10.96 6.64 -13.72
N MET A 187 10.29 5.95 -14.64
CA MET A 187 10.86 5.70 -15.96
C MET A 187 11.04 7.01 -16.74
N ASP A 188 10.08 7.94 -16.71
CA ASP A 188 10.25 9.28 -17.28
C ASP A 188 11.46 10.03 -16.67
N LEU A 189 11.71 9.95 -15.35
CA LEU A 189 12.90 10.54 -14.71
C LEU A 189 14.20 9.95 -15.27
N ILE A 190 14.26 8.62 -15.49
CA ILE A 190 15.40 7.95 -16.11
C ILE A 190 15.67 8.51 -17.50
N PHE A 191 14.64 8.64 -18.35
CA PHE A 191 14.80 9.17 -19.71
C PHE A 191 15.00 10.69 -19.76
N ALA A 192 14.54 11.44 -18.75
CA ALA A 192 14.80 12.87 -18.62
C ALA A 192 16.27 13.13 -18.23
N GLN A 193 16.87 12.28 -17.40
CA GLN A 193 18.29 12.34 -17.04
C GLN A 193 19.21 11.73 -18.11
N ASN A 194 18.79 10.67 -18.79
CA ASN A 194 19.52 10.02 -19.88
C ASN A 194 18.59 9.63 -21.04
N PRO A 195 18.34 10.54 -22.01
CA PRO A 195 17.51 10.26 -23.18
C PRO A 195 18.05 9.15 -24.11
N GLU A 196 19.32 8.73 -23.94
CA GLU A 196 19.95 7.70 -24.77
C GLU A 196 20.02 6.31 -24.10
N ALA A 197 19.44 6.15 -22.90
CA ALA A 197 19.40 4.90 -22.15
C ALA A 197 18.74 3.76 -22.97
N LYS A 198 19.41 2.60 -23.03
CA LYS A 198 19.04 1.44 -23.87
C LYS A 198 19.00 0.13 -23.08
N LYS A 199 19.54 0.09 -21.86
CA LYS A 199 19.52 -1.09 -20.98
C LYS A 199 19.26 -0.67 -19.53
N ILE A 200 18.11 -1.05 -18.97
CA ILE A 200 17.73 -0.73 -17.58
C ILE A 200 17.82 -1.97 -16.70
N GLY A 201 18.48 -1.81 -15.55
CA GLY A 201 18.50 -2.81 -14.49
C GLY A 201 17.22 -2.75 -13.66
N LEU A 202 16.59 -3.90 -13.43
CA LEU A 202 15.49 -4.06 -12.49
C LEU A 202 15.99 -4.87 -11.29
N LEU A 203 16.04 -4.23 -10.12
CA LEU A 203 16.52 -4.80 -8.87
C LEU A 203 15.36 -4.91 -7.88
N TYR A 204 15.06 -6.12 -7.41
CA TYR A 204 13.95 -6.37 -6.48
C TYR A 204 14.08 -7.73 -5.78
N SER A 205 13.36 -7.93 -4.68
CA SER A 205 13.19 -9.23 -4.04
C SER A 205 11.97 -9.98 -4.61
N LYS A 206 12.12 -11.29 -4.81
CA LYS A 206 11.00 -12.17 -5.21
C LYS A 206 10.15 -12.65 -4.03
N SER A 207 10.52 -12.29 -2.79
CA SER A 207 9.70 -12.57 -1.59
C SER A 207 8.66 -11.50 -1.30
N GLU A 208 8.68 -10.36 -2.00
CA GLU A 208 7.80 -9.22 -1.72
C GLU A 208 6.77 -9.00 -2.84
N ASN A 209 5.49 -9.02 -2.47
CA ASN A 209 4.39 -8.79 -3.42
C ASN A 209 4.30 -7.32 -3.88
N SER A 210 4.74 -6.36 -3.05
CA SER A 210 4.79 -4.92 -3.40
C SER A 210 5.58 -4.69 -4.69
N SER A 211 6.65 -5.43 -4.91
CA SER A 211 7.52 -5.30 -6.08
C SER A 211 6.91 -5.85 -7.38
N GLN A 212 5.85 -6.67 -7.33
CA GLN A 212 5.36 -7.37 -8.53
C GLN A 212 4.69 -6.44 -9.55
N GLN A 213 3.79 -5.56 -9.11
CA GLN A 213 3.08 -4.63 -10.00
C GLN A 213 4.02 -3.56 -10.60
N PRO A 214 4.91 -2.89 -9.83
CA PRO A 214 5.87 -1.93 -10.36
C PRO A 214 6.84 -2.56 -11.36
N ILE A 215 7.35 -3.76 -11.08
CA ILE A 215 8.25 -4.47 -12.01
C ILE A 215 7.53 -4.86 -13.31
N ALA A 216 6.23 -5.17 -13.26
CA ALA A 216 5.42 -5.38 -14.47
C ALA A 216 5.16 -4.07 -15.25
N ALA A 217 4.89 -2.96 -14.56
CA ALA A 217 4.71 -1.64 -15.16
C ALA A 217 6.00 -1.16 -15.86
N ALA A 218 7.13 -1.18 -15.16
CA ALA A 218 8.45 -0.82 -15.72
C ALA A 218 8.78 -1.66 -16.97
N LYS A 219 8.58 -2.98 -16.92
CA LYS A 219 8.77 -3.86 -18.09
C LYS A 219 7.91 -3.46 -19.27
N LYS A 220 6.64 -3.14 -19.05
CA LYS A 220 5.75 -2.67 -20.13
C LYS A 220 6.23 -1.34 -20.71
N TYR A 221 6.46 -0.34 -19.87
CA TYR A 221 6.90 0.99 -20.28
C TYR A 221 8.20 0.92 -21.11
N LEU A 222 9.17 0.11 -20.66
CA LEU A 222 10.46 -0.07 -21.34
C LEU A 222 10.33 -0.87 -22.65
N ALA A 223 9.47 -1.89 -22.69
CA ALA A 223 9.18 -2.63 -23.92
C ALA A 223 8.51 -1.75 -24.98
N ASP A 224 7.59 -0.86 -24.60
CA ASP A 224 6.94 0.09 -25.50
C ASP A 224 7.93 1.12 -26.10
N LYS A 225 9.09 1.35 -25.46
CA LYS A 225 10.22 2.13 -25.99
C LYS A 225 11.30 1.30 -26.70
N GLY A 226 11.21 -0.04 -26.68
CA GLY A 226 12.23 -0.93 -27.25
C GLY A 226 13.54 -1.01 -26.45
N VAL A 227 13.48 -0.77 -25.14
CA VAL A 227 14.64 -0.72 -24.23
C VAL A 227 14.90 -2.10 -23.60
N GLU A 228 16.16 -2.50 -23.50
CA GLU A 228 16.57 -3.77 -22.90
C GLU A 228 16.34 -3.77 -21.39
N VAL A 229 15.83 -4.88 -20.84
CA VAL A 229 15.58 -5.06 -19.41
C VAL A 229 16.50 -6.15 -18.87
N VAL A 230 17.25 -5.85 -17.81
CA VAL A 230 18.09 -6.81 -17.09
C VAL A 230 17.59 -6.96 -15.67
N GLU A 231 16.92 -8.08 -15.38
CA GLU A 231 16.45 -8.41 -14.02
C GLU A 231 17.57 -9.09 -13.22
N LYS A 232 17.82 -8.61 -11.99
CA LYS A 232 18.60 -9.35 -10.97
C LYS A 232 17.86 -9.22 -9.62
N THR A 233 17.90 -10.27 -8.80
CA THR A 233 17.08 -10.34 -7.57
C THR A 233 17.82 -11.04 -6.44
N GLY A 234 17.60 -10.61 -5.20
CA GLY A 234 18.12 -11.26 -3.99
C GLY A 234 17.14 -11.17 -2.83
N THR A 235 17.24 -12.06 -1.84
CA THR A 235 16.42 -12.05 -0.62
C THR A 235 17.23 -11.72 0.64
N THR A 236 18.55 -11.57 0.50
CA THR A 236 19.51 -11.20 1.56
C THR A 236 20.47 -10.11 1.10
N THR A 237 21.08 -9.37 2.03
CA THR A 237 22.02 -8.27 1.72
C THR A 237 23.17 -8.72 0.80
N ASP A 238 23.72 -9.91 1.01
CA ASP A 238 24.82 -10.45 0.19
C ASP A 238 24.36 -10.80 -1.23
N GLU A 239 23.17 -11.40 -1.39
CA GLU A 239 22.59 -11.68 -2.71
C GLU A 239 22.23 -10.40 -3.47
N VAL A 240 21.71 -9.38 -2.78
CA VAL A 240 21.41 -8.07 -3.37
C VAL A 240 22.71 -7.38 -3.80
N SER A 241 23.76 -7.43 -2.97
CA SER A 241 25.07 -6.86 -3.31
C SER A 241 25.73 -7.58 -4.51
N GLN A 242 25.51 -8.89 -4.66
CA GLN A 242 25.92 -9.68 -5.84
C GLN A 242 25.05 -9.41 -7.07
N ALA A 243 23.74 -9.21 -6.90
CA ALA A 243 22.82 -8.81 -7.96
C ALA A 243 23.23 -7.45 -8.55
N VAL A 244 23.67 -6.52 -7.71
CA VAL A 244 24.24 -5.22 -8.12
C VAL A 244 25.58 -5.39 -8.86
N ASP A 245 26.50 -6.24 -8.39
CA ASP A 245 27.73 -6.55 -9.14
C ASP A 245 27.42 -7.12 -10.53
N ALA A 246 26.38 -7.93 -10.66
CA ALA A 246 25.90 -8.45 -11.94
C ALA A 246 25.30 -7.33 -12.83
N LEU A 247 24.50 -6.40 -12.30
CA LEU A 247 23.98 -5.25 -13.06
C LEU A 247 25.10 -4.34 -13.58
N ILE A 248 26.16 -4.14 -12.77
CA ILE A 248 27.37 -3.41 -13.18
C ILE A 248 28.10 -4.15 -14.31
N ALA A 249 28.24 -5.48 -14.23
CA ALA A 249 28.89 -6.29 -15.26
C ALA A 249 28.11 -6.30 -16.60
N GLU A 250 26.78 -6.26 -16.54
CA GLU A 250 25.87 -6.17 -17.70
C GLU A 250 25.83 -4.78 -18.33
N LYS A 251 26.40 -3.77 -17.65
CA LYS A 251 26.50 -2.36 -18.05
C LYS A 251 25.14 -1.72 -18.34
N VAL A 252 24.25 -1.79 -17.36
CA VAL A 252 22.97 -1.06 -17.40
C VAL A 252 23.20 0.45 -17.30
N ASP A 253 22.39 1.24 -18.02
CA ASP A 253 22.46 2.71 -18.05
C ASP A 253 21.87 3.37 -16.79
N ALA A 254 20.97 2.67 -16.10
CA ALA A 254 20.36 3.02 -14.83
C ALA A 254 19.79 1.76 -14.15
N ILE A 255 19.47 1.84 -12.86
CA ILE A 255 18.75 0.80 -12.10
C ILE A 255 17.47 1.38 -11.51
N PHE A 256 16.39 0.62 -11.55
CA PHE A 256 15.15 0.87 -10.82
C PHE A 256 14.88 -0.22 -9.77
N THR A 257 14.51 0.23 -8.57
CA THR A 257 13.97 -0.58 -7.47
C THR A 257 12.64 0.02 -7.01
N PRO A 258 11.57 -0.77 -6.77
CA PRO A 258 10.28 -0.27 -6.30
C PRO A 258 10.27 -0.07 -4.76
N THR A 259 9.09 -0.05 -4.12
CA THR A 259 8.90 -0.10 -2.66
C THR A 259 9.25 -1.48 -2.08
N ASP A 260 10.53 -1.85 -2.19
CA ASP A 260 11.08 -3.16 -1.80
C ASP A 260 11.88 -3.04 -0.49
N ASN A 261 11.37 -3.66 0.58
CA ASN A 261 11.94 -3.53 1.92
C ASN A 261 13.30 -4.23 2.02
N THR A 262 13.45 -5.36 1.33
CA THR A 262 14.68 -6.14 1.25
C THR A 262 15.80 -5.38 0.55
N ILE A 263 15.53 -4.73 -0.59
CA ILE A 263 16.56 -3.90 -1.25
C ILE A 263 16.87 -2.64 -0.42
N GLN A 264 15.86 -1.95 0.13
CA GLN A 264 16.08 -0.75 0.95
C GLN A 264 16.97 -1.02 2.18
N LYS A 265 16.77 -2.16 2.85
CA LYS A 265 17.62 -2.64 3.96
C LYS A 265 19.06 -2.98 3.51
N ALA A 266 19.28 -3.23 2.22
CA ALA A 266 20.59 -3.55 1.65
C ALA A 266 21.32 -2.36 1.00
N GLU A 267 20.65 -1.23 0.70
CA GLU A 267 21.19 -0.09 -0.09
C GLU A 267 22.58 0.38 0.35
N LEU A 268 22.78 0.59 1.66
CA LEU A 268 24.06 1.04 2.23
C LEU A 268 25.24 0.08 1.95
N SER A 269 24.98 -1.19 1.64
CA SER A 269 26.00 -2.19 1.30
C SER A 269 26.51 -2.12 -0.14
N PHE A 270 25.80 -1.40 -1.03
CA PHE A 270 26.10 -1.42 -2.47
C PHE A 270 26.05 -0.07 -3.18
N TYR A 271 25.44 0.99 -2.64
CA TYR A 271 25.28 2.25 -3.38
C TYR A 271 26.61 2.86 -3.87
N GLU A 272 27.70 2.74 -3.09
CA GLU A 272 29.04 3.21 -3.50
C GLU A 272 29.58 2.46 -4.73
N LYS A 273 29.18 1.20 -4.95
CA LYS A 273 29.51 0.42 -6.15
C LYS A 273 28.89 1.05 -7.40
N LEU A 274 27.64 1.48 -7.31
CA LEU A 274 26.89 2.09 -8.40
C LEU A 274 27.42 3.49 -8.75
N ILE A 275 27.75 4.29 -7.73
CA ILE A 275 28.46 5.57 -7.91
C ILE A 275 29.79 5.36 -8.63
N LYS A 276 30.58 4.36 -8.20
CA LYS A 276 31.88 4.02 -8.82
C LYS A 276 31.73 3.50 -10.26
N ALA A 277 30.64 2.79 -10.56
CA ALA A 277 30.28 2.33 -11.90
C ALA A 277 29.66 3.42 -12.79
N LYS A 278 29.32 4.59 -12.23
CA LYS A 278 28.58 5.69 -12.87
C LYS A 278 27.15 5.33 -13.29
N ILE A 279 26.52 4.40 -12.56
CA ILE A 279 25.14 3.96 -12.80
C ILE A 279 24.22 4.64 -11.78
N PRO A 280 23.25 5.47 -12.20
CA PRO A 280 22.25 6.04 -11.30
C PRO A 280 21.25 4.98 -10.82
N HIS A 281 20.94 5.00 -9.53
CA HIS A 281 19.89 4.19 -8.91
C HIS A 281 18.65 5.04 -8.60
N TYR A 282 17.48 4.57 -9.01
CA TYR A 282 16.18 5.18 -8.76
C TYR A 282 15.35 4.22 -7.89
N GLY A 283 14.98 4.66 -6.69
CA GLY A 283 14.20 3.87 -5.73
C GLY A 283 12.75 4.36 -5.56
N GLY A 284 11.84 3.46 -5.20
CA GLY A 284 10.42 3.76 -4.98
C GLY A 284 10.08 4.48 -3.66
N ALA A 285 11.08 5.00 -2.95
CA ALA A 285 10.94 5.72 -1.69
C ALA A 285 12.07 6.75 -1.53
N ASP A 286 11.82 7.81 -0.76
CA ASP A 286 12.81 8.81 -0.37
C ASP A 286 14.01 8.22 0.39
N SER A 287 13.78 7.16 1.17
CA SER A 287 14.80 6.41 1.91
C SER A 287 15.87 5.76 1.04
N PHE A 288 15.61 5.48 -0.24
CA PHE A 288 16.67 5.04 -1.16
C PHE A 288 17.68 6.16 -1.40
N ALA A 289 17.21 7.39 -1.64
CA ALA A 289 18.08 8.56 -1.78
C ALA A 289 18.79 8.90 -0.45
N LEU A 290 18.12 8.78 0.69
CA LEU A 290 18.75 8.90 2.01
C LEU A 290 19.89 7.87 2.19
N ASN A 291 19.73 6.65 1.70
CA ASN A 291 20.74 5.59 1.79
C ASN A 291 21.78 5.63 0.64
N GLY A 292 21.69 6.61 -0.27
CA GLY A 292 22.72 6.89 -1.27
C GLY A 292 22.41 6.55 -2.72
N ALA A 293 21.20 6.07 -3.03
CA ALA A 293 20.69 6.07 -4.40
C ALA A 293 20.71 7.48 -5.01
N PHE A 294 20.59 7.61 -6.33
CA PHE A 294 20.59 8.92 -6.99
C PHE A 294 19.28 9.67 -6.72
N ALA A 295 18.15 8.98 -6.89
CA ALA A 295 16.83 9.53 -6.62
C ALA A 295 15.94 8.50 -5.92
N GLY A 296 15.11 8.99 -5.01
CA GLY A 296 13.92 8.32 -4.50
C GLY A 296 12.69 9.00 -5.07
N TYR A 297 11.61 8.27 -5.29
CA TYR A 297 10.37 8.84 -5.82
C TYR A 297 9.15 8.16 -5.20
N GLY A 298 8.21 8.93 -4.65
CA GLY A 298 7.02 8.38 -4.01
C GLY A 298 6.26 9.38 -3.13
N VAL A 299 5.70 8.85 -2.03
CA VAL A 299 4.86 9.58 -1.07
C VAL A 299 5.66 10.23 0.06
N ASP A 300 5.02 11.13 0.82
CA ASP A 300 5.56 11.61 2.11
C ASP A 300 5.18 10.63 3.23
N TYR A 301 6.15 9.84 3.70
CA TYR A 301 5.90 8.82 4.72
C TYR A 301 5.57 9.38 6.12
N VAL A 302 5.80 10.67 6.40
CA VAL A 302 5.31 11.32 7.62
C VAL A 302 3.79 11.50 7.51
N GLN A 303 3.33 12.06 6.38
CA GLN A 303 1.88 12.24 6.13
C GLN A 303 1.14 10.90 6.09
N LEU A 304 1.76 9.86 5.54
CA LEU A 304 1.21 8.50 5.54
C LEU A 304 1.09 7.91 6.96
N GLY A 305 2.10 8.11 7.81
CA GLY A 305 2.05 7.71 9.22
C GLY A 305 0.92 8.40 10.00
N LYS A 306 0.80 9.73 9.85
CA LYS A 306 -0.29 10.52 10.47
C LYS A 306 -1.67 10.07 10.03
N ALA A 307 -1.91 10.00 8.72
CA ALA A 307 -3.19 9.54 8.18
C ALA A 307 -3.55 8.10 8.60
N THR A 308 -2.56 7.24 8.87
CA THR A 308 -2.81 5.90 9.43
C THR A 308 -3.33 6.00 10.88
N ALA A 309 -2.80 6.93 11.69
CA ALA A 309 -3.26 7.16 13.06
C ALA A 309 -4.66 7.81 13.09
N ASP A 310 -4.93 8.76 12.17
CA ASP A 310 -6.28 9.31 11.97
C ASP A 310 -7.27 8.18 11.66
N MET A 311 -6.94 7.25 10.78
CA MET A 311 -7.79 6.08 10.47
C MET A 311 -7.97 5.14 11.67
N VAL A 312 -7.03 5.07 12.61
CA VAL A 312 -7.21 4.34 13.88
C VAL A 312 -8.24 5.04 14.78
N ASP A 313 -8.20 6.37 14.90
CA ASP A 313 -9.22 7.15 15.62
C ASP A 313 -10.61 6.99 14.98
N GLU A 314 -10.67 7.04 13.65
CA GLU A 314 -11.90 6.84 12.89
C GLU A 314 -12.53 5.46 13.14
N VAL A 315 -11.73 4.39 13.18
CA VAL A 315 -12.23 3.03 13.45
C VAL A 315 -12.63 2.88 14.93
N LEU A 316 -11.77 3.26 15.87
CA LEU A 316 -11.95 2.94 17.30
C LEU A 316 -12.85 3.90 18.07
N ARG A 317 -12.71 5.21 17.83
CA ARG A 317 -13.40 6.26 18.58
C ARG A 317 -14.63 6.79 17.86
N GLN A 318 -14.57 6.86 16.52
CA GLN A 318 -15.71 7.26 15.69
C GLN A 318 -16.56 6.08 15.21
N GLY A 319 -16.06 4.85 15.32
CA GLY A 319 -16.81 3.62 15.02
C GLY A 319 -17.02 3.34 13.53
N LYS A 320 -16.11 3.81 12.66
CA LYS A 320 -16.21 3.55 11.21
C LYS A 320 -15.91 2.09 10.89
N ASP A 321 -16.78 1.47 10.08
CA ASP A 321 -16.62 0.09 9.60
C ASP A 321 -15.53 0.00 8.53
N THR A 322 -14.46 -0.75 8.82
CA THR A 322 -13.34 -1.01 7.91
C THR A 322 -13.76 -1.58 6.56
N ALA A 323 -14.87 -2.32 6.48
CA ALA A 323 -15.36 -2.87 5.22
C ALA A 323 -15.86 -1.80 4.24
N THR A 324 -16.13 -0.58 4.75
CA THR A 324 -16.67 0.56 3.98
C THR A 324 -15.82 1.83 4.05
N LEU A 325 -14.86 1.93 4.98
CA LEU A 325 -13.89 3.01 5.08
C LEU A 325 -12.83 2.88 3.98
N PRO A 326 -12.74 3.78 2.99
CA PRO A 326 -11.82 3.64 1.87
C PRO A 326 -10.34 3.60 2.28
N VAL A 327 -9.54 2.86 1.51
CA VAL A 327 -8.08 2.92 1.56
C VAL A 327 -7.61 4.29 1.09
N GLN A 328 -6.81 4.98 1.90
CA GLN A 328 -6.28 6.29 1.54
C GLN A 328 -5.04 6.18 0.64
N THR A 329 -4.95 7.09 -0.33
CA THR A 329 -3.80 7.27 -1.22
C THR A 329 -3.28 8.72 -1.13
N PHE A 330 -2.01 8.92 -1.45
CA PHE A 330 -1.31 10.19 -1.27
C PHE A 330 -0.82 10.72 -2.62
N ASP A 331 -0.39 11.99 -2.65
CA ASP A 331 0.48 12.46 -3.72
C ASP A 331 1.79 11.65 -3.71
N ASN A 332 1.98 10.84 -4.74
CA ASN A 332 3.19 10.05 -4.96
C ASN A 332 4.18 10.76 -5.92
N GLY A 333 4.01 12.07 -6.12
CA GLY A 333 4.77 12.91 -7.03
C GLY A 333 6.08 13.48 -6.48
N ILE A 334 6.59 13.02 -5.33
CA ILE A 334 7.76 13.63 -4.68
C ILE A 334 9.05 12.98 -5.16
N ALA A 335 9.88 13.73 -5.88
CA ALA A 335 11.22 13.30 -6.31
C ALA A 335 12.30 13.78 -5.31
N THR A 336 12.85 12.87 -4.51
CA THR A 336 13.92 13.14 -3.55
C THR A 336 15.29 12.83 -4.16
N VAL A 337 16.10 13.86 -4.42
CA VAL A 337 17.41 13.74 -5.09
C VAL A 337 18.53 13.77 -4.06
N ASN A 338 19.39 12.76 -4.06
CA ASN A 338 20.63 12.80 -3.27
C ASN A 338 21.66 13.68 -3.98
N THR A 339 21.90 14.85 -3.41
CA THR A 339 22.80 15.88 -3.96
C THR A 339 24.24 15.43 -4.07
N GLU A 340 24.73 14.59 -3.15
CA GLU A 340 26.10 14.08 -3.22
C GLU A 340 26.25 12.95 -4.24
N THR A 341 25.26 12.06 -4.35
CA THR A 341 25.25 11.03 -5.39
C THR A 341 25.14 11.67 -6.78
N ALA A 342 24.32 12.71 -6.93
CA ALA A 342 24.25 13.51 -8.17
C ALA A 342 25.62 14.10 -8.55
N GLU A 343 26.30 14.77 -7.62
CA GLU A 343 27.66 15.31 -7.83
C GLU A 343 28.67 14.20 -8.17
N LYS A 344 28.68 13.10 -7.40
CA LYS A 344 29.61 11.98 -7.59
C LYS A 344 29.34 11.23 -8.90
N LEU A 345 28.12 11.24 -9.45
CA LEU A 345 27.82 10.76 -10.80
C LEU A 345 28.28 11.75 -11.88
N GLY A 346 28.23 13.05 -11.60
CA GLY A 346 28.66 14.14 -12.49
C GLY A 346 27.48 14.96 -13.05
N TYR A 347 26.33 14.93 -12.38
CA TYR A 347 25.12 15.63 -12.79
C TYR A 347 25.03 17.02 -12.16
N SER A 348 24.36 17.94 -12.86
CA SER A 348 24.10 19.30 -12.38
C SER A 348 22.71 19.36 -11.75
N LEU A 349 22.63 19.79 -10.49
CA LEU A 349 21.38 19.87 -9.73
C LEU A 349 20.31 20.74 -10.42
N ASP A 350 20.70 21.85 -11.04
CA ASP A 350 19.76 22.72 -11.76
C ASP A 350 19.18 22.01 -13.01
N LYS A 351 20.01 21.23 -13.71
CA LYS A 351 19.54 20.41 -14.85
C LYS A 351 18.64 19.27 -14.41
N ILE A 352 18.94 18.63 -13.27
CA ILE A 352 18.04 17.62 -12.66
C ILE A 352 16.69 18.27 -12.35
N LYS A 353 16.68 19.46 -11.74
CA LYS A 353 15.46 20.21 -11.43
C LYS A 353 14.65 20.59 -12.68
N GLU A 354 15.29 21.04 -13.76
CA GLU A 354 14.59 21.29 -15.03
C GLU A 354 14.03 19.99 -15.65
N ALA A 355 14.82 18.91 -15.66
CA ALA A 355 14.47 17.64 -16.28
C ALA A 355 13.35 16.89 -15.53
N PHE A 356 13.33 16.93 -14.19
CA PHE A 356 12.38 16.20 -13.37
C PHE A 356 11.04 16.93 -13.20
N LYS A 357 11.04 18.26 -13.25
CA LYS A 357 9.86 19.12 -13.03
C LYS A 357 8.57 18.73 -13.80
N PRO A 358 8.59 18.20 -15.04
CA PRO A 358 7.37 17.76 -15.74
C PRO A 358 6.72 16.51 -15.13
N PHE A 359 7.46 15.75 -14.32
CA PHE A 359 7.13 14.39 -13.87
C PHE A 359 7.03 14.26 -12.34
N CYS A 360 7.07 15.37 -11.61
CA CYS A 360 6.98 15.41 -10.15
C CYS A 360 6.16 16.63 -9.68
N THR A 361 5.43 16.50 -8.58
CA THR A 361 4.75 17.61 -7.90
C THR A 361 5.73 18.44 -7.06
N LYS A 362 6.78 17.80 -6.54
CA LYS A 362 7.77 18.37 -5.63
C LYS A 362 9.15 17.75 -5.89
N ILE A 363 10.20 18.55 -5.79
CA ILE A 363 11.58 18.05 -5.71
C ILE A 363 12.11 18.35 -4.31
N VAL A 364 12.72 17.34 -3.67
CA VAL A 364 13.38 17.44 -2.37
C VAL A 364 14.87 17.16 -2.56
N GLU A 365 15.72 17.87 -1.82
CA GLU A 365 17.17 17.66 -1.81
C GLU A 365 17.58 16.94 -0.52
N ILE A 366 18.40 15.91 -0.64
CA ILE A 366 18.92 15.14 0.49
C ILE A 366 20.41 14.83 0.33
N LYS A 367 21.00 14.22 1.36
CA LYS A 367 22.37 13.71 1.41
C LYS A 367 22.35 12.30 1.99
N THR A 368 23.43 11.54 1.82
CA THR A 368 23.51 10.19 2.38
C THR A 368 23.64 10.22 3.89
N GLU A 369 22.75 9.54 4.61
CA GLU A 369 22.88 9.24 6.03
C GLU A 369 23.31 7.77 6.20
N LYS A 370 24.24 7.49 7.12
CA LYS A 370 24.83 6.15 7.32
C LYS A 370 24.54 5.54 8.70
N GLU A 371 24.05 6.35 9.62
CA GLU A 371 23.70 5.97 10.99
C GLU A 371 22.31 6.54 11.27
N PHE A 372 21.34 5.68 11.52
CA PHE A 372 19.97 6.10 11.85
C PHE A 372 19.81 6.16 13.37
N LYS A 373 18.97 7.08 13.86
CA LYS A 373 18.52 7.03 15.25
C LYS A 373 17.63 5.80 15.44
N SER A 374 17.88 5.08 16.52
CA SER A 374 17.16 3.88 16.97
C SER A 374 15.97 4.23 17.87
#